data_AF-A0A954AZT4-F1
#
_entry.id   AF-A0A954AZT4-F1
#
_cell.length_a   1.000
_cell.length_b   1.000
_cell.length_c   1.000
_cell.angle_alpha   90.00
_cell.angle_beta   90.00
_cell.angle_gamma   90.00
#
_symmetry.space_group_name_H-M   'P 1'
#
loop_
_entity.id
_entity.type
_entity.pdbx_description
1 polymer ?
#
loop_
_entity_poly.entity_id
_entity_poly.type
_entity_poly.pdbx_seq_one_letter_code
_entity_poly.pdbx_strand_id
1 'polypeptide(L)' 'MIPGRRRFDLPQEEKYLRSILEPKAIEAHVVNGFDANRAGGYPAGALLGYDELTDVQMQPIAAREGLPETAFVSCHH' A
#
# COMPACT_ATOMS: atom_id res chain seq x y z
N MET A 1 7.08 15.82 40.13
CA MET A 1 7.51 14.45 39.73
C MET A 1 6.28 13.77 39.16
N ILE A 2 6.16 13.63 37.83
CA ILE A 2 4.97 13.08 37.17
C ILE A 2 5.21 11.56 37.00
N PRO A 3 4.38 10.68 37.59
CA PRO A 3 4.61 9.24 37.52
C PRO A 3 4.46 8.76 36.08
N GLY A 4 5.37 7.86 35.68
CA GLY A 4 5.54 7.38 34.32
C GLY A 4 4.25 6.87 33.69
N ARG A 5 4.03 7.26 32.43
CA ARG A 5 3.02 6.68 31.55
C ARG A 5 3.26 5.17 31.49
N ARG A 6 2.41 4.39 32.14
CA ARG A 6 2.36 2.94 31.96
C ARG A 6 2.04 2.67 30.49
N ARG A 7 2.95 2.01 29.78
CA ARG A 7 2.64 1.35 28.50
C ARG A 7 1.57 0.31 28.81
N PHE A 8 0.33 0.58 28.42
CA PHE A 8 -0.73 -0.41 28.43
C PHE A 8 -0.52 -1.29 27.19
N ASP A 9 -0.05 -2.51 27.39
CA ASP A 9 -0.12 -3.53 26.34
C ASP A 9 -1.59 -3.83 26.09
N LEU A 10 -2.05 -3.51 24.88
CA LEU A 10 -3.44 -3.79 24.49
C LEU A 10 -3.69 -5.31 24.53
N PRO A 11 -4.91 -5.75 24.92
CA PRO A 11 -5.32 -7.14 24.80
C PRO A 11 -5.11 -7.66 23.37
N GLN A 12 -4.77 -8.94 23.22
CA GLN A 12 -4.52 -9.55 21.91
C GLN A 12 -5.72 -9.44 20.96
N GLU A 13 -6.94 -9.53 21.48
CA GLU A 13 -8.16 -9.34 20.70
C GLU A 13 -8.29 -7.91 20.16
N GLU A 14 -7.92 -6.89 20.94
CA GLU A 14 -7.96 -5.50 20.50
C GLU A 14 -6.88 -5.20 19.46
N LYS A 15 -5.69 -5.81 19.59
CA LYS A 15 -4.64 -5.74 18.55
C LYS A 15 -5.09 -6.42 17.25
N TYR A 16 -5.75 -7.56 17.35
CA TYR A 16 -6.30 -8.26 16.20
C TYR A 16 -7.39 -7.43 15.51
N LEU A 17 -8.35 -6.91 16.29
CA LEU A 17 -9.40 -6.02 15.78
C LEU A 17 -8.82 -4.77 15.12
N ARG A 18 -7.80 -4.13 15.71
CA ARG A 18 -7.09 -3.02 15.05
C ARG A 18 -6.42 -3.47 13.76
N SER A 19 -5.75 -4.61 13.72
CA SER A 19 -5.07 -5.08 12.51
C SER A 19 -6.01 -5.35 11.33
N ILE A 20 -7.28 -5.71 11.59
CA ILE A 20 -8.28 -5.96 10.55
C ILE A 20 -9.16 -4.74 10.25
N LEU A 21 -9.23 -3.75 11.16
CA LEU A 21 -10.01 -2.52 11.00
C LEU A 21 -9.16 -1.31 10.59
N GLU A 22 -7.85 -1.36 10.79
CA GLU A 22 -6.95 -0.31 10.33
C GLU A 22 -6.86 -0.38 8.81
N PRO A 23 -7.15 0.73 8.11
CA PRO A 23 -7.00 0.77 6.67
C PRO A 23 -5.54 0.48 6.32
N LYS A 24 -5.30 -0.62 5.59
CA LYS A 24 -3.98 -0.99 5.09
C LYS A 24 -3.46 0.17 4.26
N ALA A 25 -2.32 0.74 4.66
CA ALA A 25 -1.69 1.81 3.90
C ALA A 25 -1.37 1.24 2.51
N ILE A 26 -1.91 1.88 1.47
CA ILE A 26 -1.59 1.51 0.10
C ILE A 26 -0.19 2.03 -0.21
N GLU A 27 0.74 1.11 -0.46
CA GLU A 27 2.10 1.39 -0.88
C GLU A 27 2.24 1.09 -2.38
N ALA A 28 2.54 2.14 -3.16
CA ALA A 28 2.85 2.03 -4.57
C ALA A 28 4.38 2.09 -4.79
N HIS A 29 4.91 1.11 -5.52
CA HIS A 29 6.29 1.15 -5.99
C HIS A 29 6.34 1.82 -7.36
N VAL A 30 7.14 2.86 -7.51
CA VAL A 30 7.33 3.51 -8.83
C VAL A 30 8.50 2.86 -9.55
N VAL A 31 8.23 2.36 -10.76
CA VAL A 31 9.23 1.75 -11.63
C VAL A 31 9.23 2.46 -12.98
N ASN A 32 10.41 2.80 -13.50
CA ASN A 32 10.55 3.34 -14.84
C ASN A 32 10.70 2.19 -15.84
N GLY A 33 9.67 1.95 -16.65
CA GLY A 33 9.76 1.06 -17.80
C GLY A 33 10.57 1.69 -18.94
N PHE A 34 11.11 0.86 -19.83
CA PHE A 34 11.82 1.30 -21.06
C PHE A 34 12.99 2.26 -20.80
N ASP A 35 13.64 2.16 -19.64
CA ASP A 35 14.77 2.98 -19.26
C ASP A 35 16.10 2.32 -19.69
N ALA A 36 16.91 3.07 -20.45
CA ALA A 36 18.29 2.73 -20.73
C ALA A 36 19.21 3.64 -19.91
N ASN A 37 19.98 3.05 -18.99
CA ASN A 37 20.97 3.74 -18.16
C ASN A 37 20.42 4.89 -17.29
N ARG A 38 19.18 4.81 -16.78
CA ARG A 38 18.57 5.84 -15.92
C ARG A 38 18.34 7.18 -16.62
N ALA A 39 18.19 7.15 -17.94
CA ALA A 39 18.02 8.32 -18.78
C ALA A 39 16.63 8.32 -19.44
N GLY A 40 15.60 8.51 -18.62
CA GLY A 40 14.21 8.62 -19.07
C GLY A 40 13.35 7.42 -18.65
N GLY A 41 12.44 7.03 -19.53
CA GLY A 41 11.52 5.90 -19.32
C GLY A 41 10.07 6.33 -19.12
N TYR A 42 9.22 5.31 -18.93
CA TYR A 42 7.78 5.45 -18.70
C TYR A 42 7.47 5.01 -17.26
N PRO A 43 7.25 5.96 -16.34
CA PRO A 43 7.01 5.63 -14.94
C PRO A 43 5.66 4.94 -14.79
N ALA A 44 5.63 3.86 -14.02
CA ALA A 44 4.42 3.11 -13.70
C ALA A 44 4.41 2.77 -12.21
N GLY A 45 3.20 2.76 -11.62
CA GLY A 45 2.99 2.28 -10.26
C GLY A 45 2.87 0.76 -10.25
N ALA A 46 3.36 0.11 -9.21
CA ALA A 46 3.17 -1.31 -8.96
C ALA A 46 2.74 -1.52 -7.50
N LEU A 47 1.56 -2.11 -7.31
CA LEU A 47 1.00 -2.45 -6.02
C LEU A 47 1.02 -3.98 -5.86
N LEU A 48 1.62 -4.47 -4.78
CA LEU A 48 1.85 -5.89 -4.55
C LEU A 48 0.96 -6.40 -3.39
N GLY A 49 0.25 -7.52 -3.60
CA GLY A 49 -0.49 -8.20 -2.53
C GLY A 49 -1.73 -7.45 -2.04
N TYR A 50 -2.49 -6.89 -2.99
CA TYR A 50 -3.79 -6.26 -2.77
C TYR A 50 -4.90 -7.01 -3.50
N ASP A 51 -4.90 -8.34 -3.37
CA ASP A 51 -5.84 -9.27 -4.01
C ASP A 51 -7.30 -9.01 -3.64
N GLU A 52 -7.52 -8.37 -2.49
CA GLU A 52 -8.83 -8.00 -1.97
C GLU A 52 -9.47 -6.78 -2.65
N LEU A 53 -8.70 -6.03 -3.45
CA LEU A 53 -9.23 -4.86 -4.14
C LEU A 53 -10.10 -5.28 -5.31
N THR A 54 -11.25 -4.62 -5.43
CA THR A 54 -12.09 -4.69 -6.62
C THR A 54 -11.61 -3.69 -7.66
N ASP A 55 -11.93 -3.90 -8.94
CA ASP A 55 -11.62 -2.97 -10.03
C ASP A 55 -12.09 -1.53 -9.74
N VAL A 56 -13.27 -1.40 -9.10
CA VAL A 56 -13.85 -0.11 -8.70
C VAL A 56 -13.00 0.60 -7.65
N GLN A 57 -12.31 -0.15 -6.79
CA GLN A 57 -11.38 0.40 -5.79
C GLN A 57 -9.98 0.64 -6.37
N MET A 58 -9.53 -0.18 -7.32
CA MET A 58 -8.25 -0.01 -8.01
C MET A 58 -8.19 1.31 -8.78
N GLN A 59 -9.27 1.70 -9.45
CA GLN A 59 -9.28 2.87 -10.31
C GLN A 59 -9.00 4.21 -9.60
N PRO A 60 -9.66 4.56 -8.49
CA PRO A 60 -9.32 5.79 -7.75
C PRO A 60 -7.94 5.73 -7.11
N ILE A 61 -7.39 4.54 -6.83
CA ILE A 61 -6.01 4.40 -6.34
C ILE A 61 -5.03 4.76 -7.46
N ALA A 62 -5.16 4.17 -8.64
CA ALA A 62 -4.33 4.47 -9.80
C ALA A 62 -4.38 5.97 -10.18
N ALA A 63 -5.57 6.59 -10.10
CA ALA A 63 -5.73 8.02 -10.38
C ALA A 63 -5.00 8.94 -9.39
N ARG A 64 -4.81 8.51 -8.14
CA ARG A 64 -4.13 9.30 -7.09
C ARG A 64 -2.62 9.32 -7.23
N GLU A 65 -2.03 8.28 -7.81
CA GLU A 65 -0.58 8.17 -8.00
C GLU A 65 -0.04 9.19 -9.02
N GLY A 66 -0.91 9.71 -9.91
CA GLY A 66 -0.51 10.68 -10.93
C GLY A 66 0.42 10.11 -12.01
N LEU A 67 0.49 8.77 -12.09
CA LEU A 67 1.25 8.03 -13.08
C LEU A 67 0.36 7.67 -14.28
N PRO A 68 0.94 7.49 -15.48
CA PRO A 68 0.17 7.05 -16.65
C PRO A 68 -0.56 5.72 -16.45
N GLU A 69 0.02 4.78 -15.69
CA GLU A 69 -0.57 3.48 -15.39
C GLU A 69 -0.11 2.98 -14.00
N THR A 70 -0.90 2.08 -13.41
CA THR A 70 -0.58 1.38 -12.16
C THR A 70 -0.99 -0.09 -12.27
N ALA A 71 -0.04 -1.00 -12.10
CA ALA A 71 -0.26 -2.43 -12.09
C ALA A 71 -0.61 -2.94 -10.68
N PHE A 72 -1.64 -3.79 -10.60
CA PHE A 72 -2.04 -4.49 -9.38
C PHE A 72 -1.63 -5.96 -9.52
N VAL A 73 -0.64 -6.39 -8.73
CA VAL A 73 -0.05 -7.73 -8.84
C VAL A 73 -0.60 -8.62 -7.74
N SER A 74 -1.35 -9.64 -8.17
CA SER A 74 -1.89 -10.68 -7.30
C SER A 74 -0.77 -11.58 -6.76
N CYS A 75 -0.87 -11.99 -5.49
CA CYS A 75 0.03 -12.97 -4.89
C CYS A 75 -0.48 -14.41 -4.98
N HIS A 76 -1.67 -14.60 -5.57
CA HIS A 76 -2.29 -15.90 -5.82
C HIS A 76 -2.18 -16.26 -7.31
N HIS A 77 -1.77 -17.50 -7.59
CA HIS A 77 -1.42 -17.98 -8.93
C HIS A 77 -2.18 -19.26 -9.30
#